data_AF-A0A7C5KEX6-F1
#
_entry.id   AF-A0A7C5KEX6-F1
#
_cell.length_a   1.000
_cell.length_b   1.000
_cell.length_c   1.000
_cell.angle_alpha   90.00
_cell.angle_beta   90.00
_cell.angle_gamma   90.00
#
_symmetry.space_group_name_H-M   'P 1'
#
loop_
_entity.id
_entity.type
_entity.pdbx_description
1 polymer ?
#
loop_
_entity_poly.entity_id
_entity_poly.type
_entity_poly.pdbx_seq_one_letter_code
_entity_poly.pdbx_strand_id
1 'polypeptide(L)'
;FQPRESLPAWIEAMDVCLIPWPESRWVKRAFSLKLFEYLALGKPVVSSWTREYLPYRDLLYLARTPGEFEKGIEAALAEGGGRAGGKRAELAKRRIEAARANSWDKKVEAFLRALERLG
;
A
#
# COMPACT_ATOMS: atom_id res chain seq x y z
N PHE A 1 -19.30 7.22 -10.17
CA PHE A 1 -18.01 6.62 -10.56
C PHE A 1 -17.10 7.72 -11.09
N GLN A 2 -15.80 7.68 -10.78
CA GLN A 2 -14.82 8.65 -11.26
C GLN A 2 -13.97 8.03 -12.39
N PRO A 3 -13.49 8.82 -13.36
CA PRO A 3 -12.53 8.36 -14.36
C PRO A 3 -11.25 7.85 -13.72
N ARG A 4 -10.56 6.90 -14.37
CA ARG A 4 -9.32 6.32 -13.81
C ARG A 4 -8.19 7.36 -13.78
N GLU A 5 -8.22 8.28 -14.72
CA GLU A 5 -7.25 9.35 -14.92
C GLU A 5 -7.27 10.37 -13.77
N SER A 6 -8.40 10.52 -13.09
CA SER A 6 -8.53 11.43 -11.93
C SER A 6 -8.12 10.80 -10.61
N LEU A 7 -7.91 9.48 -10.57
CA LEU A 7 -7.58 8.73 -9.36
C LEU A 7 -6.34 9.27 -8.62
N PRO A 8 -5.24 9.66 -9.29
CA PRO A 8 -4.08 10.21 -8.59
C PRO A 8 -4.41 11.46 -7.78
N ALA A 9 -5.19 12.39 -8.34
CA ALA A 9 -5.57 13.63 -7.66
C ALA A 9 -6.43 13.34 -6.41
N TRP A 10 -7.34 12.36 -6.50
CA TRP A 10 -8.14 11.93 -5.36
C TRP A 10 -7.29 11.32 -4.24
N ILE A 11 -6.35 10.44 -4.59
CA ILE A 11 -5.45 9.83 -3.61
C ILE A 11 -4.52 10.89 -3.00
N GLU A 12 -4.04 11.84 -3.80
CA GLU A 12 -3.17 12.93 -3.34
C GLU A 12 -3.85 13.82 -2.30
N ALA A 13 -5.16 14.01 -2.37
CA ALA A 13 -5.93 14.74 -1.36
C ALA A 13 -6.14 13.97 -0.05
N MET A 14 -5.83 12.68 0.02
CA MET A 14 -5.99 11.87 1.23
C MET A 14 -4.78 11.97 2.16
N ASP A 15 -5.02 12.16 3.45
CA ASP A 15 -3.97 12.06 4.48
C ASP A 15 -3.60 10.61 4.80
N VAL A 16 -4.59 9.72 4.76
CA VAL A 16 -4.44 8.28 5.01
C VAL A 16 -5.33 7.51 4.03
N CYS A 17 -4.79 6.48 3.39
CA CYS A 17 -5.54 5.60 2.51
C CYS A 17 -5.91 4.30 3.23
N LEU A 18 -7.13 3.81 3.03
CA LEU A 18 -7.67 2.67 3.77
C LEU A 18 -7.94 1.48 2.87
N ILE A 19 -7.68 0.28 3.37
CA ILE A 19 -8.05 -1.00 2.75
C ILE A 19 -8.80 -1.87 3.79
N PRO A 20 -10.06 -1.50 4.16
CA PRO A 20 -10.82 -2.14 5.24
C PRO A 20 -11.61 -3.34 4.71
N TRP A 21 -10.93 -4.47 4.50
CA TRP A 21 -11.62 -5.69 4.12
C TRP A 21 -12.43 -6.27 5.28
N PRO A 22 -13.63 -6.83 5.01
CA PRO A 22 -14.38 -7.59 6.01
C PRO A 22 -13.64 -8.87 6.40
N GLU A 23 -13.78 -9.31 7.64
CA GLU A 23 -13.16 -10.54 8.09
C GLU A 23 -13.74 -11.74 7.33
N SER A 24 -12.89 -12.44 6.58
CA SER A 24 -13.27 -13.68 5.93
C SER A 24 -12.04 -14.55 5.66
N ARG A 25 -12.25 -15.85 5.45
CA ARG A 25 -11.17 -16.79 5.07
C ARG A 25 -10.46 -16.38 3.78
N TRP A 26 -11.17 -15.75 2.85
CA TRP A 26 -10.65 -15.32 1.56
C TRP A 26 -9.70 -14.13 1.71
N VAL A 27 -10.06 -13.16 2.55
CA VAL A 27 -9.29 -11.93 2.76
C VAL A 27 -7.90 -12.22 3.35
N LYS A 28 -7.75 -13.29 4.13
CA LYS A 28 -6.45 -13.70 4.70
C LYS A 28 -5.36 -13.98 3.65
N ARG A 29 -5.76 -14.20 2.40
CA ARG A 29 -4.89 -14.47 1.23
C ARG A 29 -5.13 -13.52 0.06
N ALA A 30 -5.97 -12.49 0.25
CA ALA A 30 -6.24 -11.52 -0.80
C ALA A 30 -5.10 -10.50 -0.91
N PHE A 31 -4.92 -9.98 -2.11
CA PHE A 31 -3.99 -8.90 -2.42
C PHE A 31 -4.71 -7.80 -3.20
N SER A 32 -4.78 -6.59 -2.66
CA SER A 32 -5.45 -5.47 -3.33
C SER A 32 -4.48 -4.71 -4.24
N LEU A 33 -4.89 -4.45 -5.48
CA LEU A 33 -4.14 -3.54 -6.36
C LEU A 33 -4.08 -2.11 -5.80
N LYS A 34 -5.09 -1.70 -5.01
CA LYS A 34 -5.14 -0.40 -4.35
C LYS A 34 -3.92 -0.12 -3.48
N LEU A 35 -3.29 -1.18 -2.94
CA LEU A 35 -2.05 -1.03 -2.20
C LEU A 35 -1.01 -0.30 -3.04
N PHE A 36 -0.70 -0.78 -4.25
CA PHE A 36 0.33 -0.17 -5.08
C PHE A 36 -0.09 1.19 -5.65
N GLU A 37 -1.38 1.43 -5.86
CA GLU A 37 -1.90 2.75 -6.24
C GLU A 37 -1.63 3.80 -5.15
N TYR A 38 -1.84 3.45 -3.88
CA TYR A 38 -1.55 4.33 -2.74
C TYR A 38 -0.06 4.50 -2.50
N LEU A 39 0.70 3.39 -2.57
CA LEU A 39 2.15 3.40 -2.39
C LEU A 39 2.87 4.20 -3.49
N ALA A 40 2.36 4.18 -4.73
CA ALA A 40 2.92 4.96 -5.83
C ALA A 40 2.87 6.48 -5.59
N LEU A 41 1.98 6.95 -4.72
CA LEU A 41 1.86 8.34 -4.28
C LEU A 41 2.45 8.57 -2.88
N GLY A 42 3.19 7.60 -2.35
CA GLY A 42 3.87 7.69 -1.05
C GLY A 42 2.92 7.75 0.16
N LYS A 43 1.64 7.41 -0.02
CA LYS A 43 0.61 7.63 1.01
C LYS A 43 0.71 6.64 2.17
N PRO A 44 0.47 7.09 3.42
CA PRO A 44 0.22 6.20 4.53
C PRO A 44 -0.98 5.29 4.23
N VAL A 45 -0.85 4.00 4.52
CA VAL A 45 -1.90 3.01 4.26
C VAL A 45 -2.21 2.23 5.54
N VAL A 46 -3.49 2.19 5.90
CA VAL A 46 -4.02 1.31 6.94
C VAL A 46 -4.87 0.23 6.27
N SER A 47 -4.60 -1.03 6.57
CA SER A 47 -5.28 -2.16 5.93
C SER A 47 -5.68 -3.21 6.94
N SER A 48 -6.77 -3.93 6.63
CA SER A 48 -7.02 -5.23 7.25
C SER A 48 -5.83 -6.16 7.00
N TRP A 49 -5.48 -6.97 8.00
CA TRP A 49 -4.35 -7.88 7.93
C TRP A 49 -4.59 -8.98 6.89
N THR A 50 -3.57 -9.22 6.06
CA THR A 50 -3.47 -10.36 5.16
C THR A 50 -2.03 -10.86 5.18
N ARG A 51 -1.84 -12.17 5.01
CA ARG A 51 -0.50 -12.76 4.95
C ARG A 51 0.33 -12.18 3.79
N GLU A 52 -0.34 -11.84 2.69
CA GLU A 52 0.30 -11.34 1.48
C GLU A 52 0.88 -9.92 1.66
N TYR A 53 0.53 -9.21 2.74
CA TYR A 53 1.08 -7.89 3.05
C TYR A 53 2.27 -7.92 4.01
N LEU A 54 2.64 -9.10 4.55
CA LEU A 54 3.81 -9.24 5.42
C LEU A 54 5.13 -8.74 4.81
N PRO A 55 5.39 -8.86 3.48
CA PRO A 55 6.57 -8.27 2.86
C PRO A 55 6.61 -6.73 2.92
N TYR A 56 5.45 -6.09 3.10
CA TYR A 56 5.30 -4.63 3.13
C TYR A 56 5.00 -4.10 4.53
N ARG A 57 5.07 -4.93 5.58
CA ARG A 57 4.68 -4.56 6.96
C ARG A 57 5.37 -3.31 7.50
N ASP A 58 6.58 -3.01 7.04
CA ASP A 58 7.34 -1.83 7.48
C ASP A 58 6.90 -0.53 6.77
N LEU A 59 5.98 -0.64 5.81
CA LEU A 59 5.43 0.48 5.03
C LEU A 59 3.95 0.74 5.33
N LEU A 60 3.28 -0.17 6.06
CA LEU A 60 1.84 -0.22 6.27
C LEU A 60 1.48 -0.32 7.75
N TYR A 61 0.25 0.06 8.09
CA TYR A 61 -0.39 -0.29 9.35
C TYR A 61 -1.37 -1.44 9.11
N LEU A 62 -1.06 -2.62 9.66
CA LEU A 62 -1.88 -3.82 9.48
C LEU A 62 -2.72 -4.08 10.73
N ALA A 63 -4.04 -4.07 10.56
CA ALA A 63 -5.00 -4.24 11.65
C ALA A 63 -5.79 -5.55 11.51
N ARG A 64 -5.96 -6.28 12.61
CA ARG A 64 -6.81 -7.47 12.72
C ARG A 64 -8.16 -7.17 13.37
N THR A 65 -8.26 -6.05 14.08
CA THR A 65 -9.47 -5.65 14.81
C THR A 65 -9.83 -4.19 14.51
N PRO A 66 -11.08 -3.77 14.75
CA PRO A 66 -11.46 -2.37 14.61
C PRO A 66 -10.60 -1.42 15.44
N GLY A 67 -10.25 -1.78 16.68
CA GLY A 67 -9.40 -0.95 17.54
C GLY A 67 -7.95 -0.86 17.08
N GLU A 68 -7.40 -1.92 16.47
CA GLU A 68 -6.10 -1.83 15.80
C GLU A 68 -6.17 -0.95 14.55
N PHE A 69 -7.31 -0.94 13.86
CA PHE A 69 -7.53 -0.12 12.68
C PHE A 69 -7.55 1.37 13.03
N GLU A 70 -8.27 1.74 14.09
CA GLU A 70 -8.30 3.09 14.66
C GLU A 70 -6.90 3.56 15.05
N LYS A 71 -6.17 2.76 15.86
CA LYS A 71 -4.78 3.06 16.23
C LYS A 71 -3.85 3.20 15.02
N GLY A 72 -4.07 2.39 13.98
CA GLY A 72 -3.34 2.49 12.73
C GLY A 72 -3.59 3.82 12.01
N ILE A 73 -4.82 4.33 12.01
CA ILE A 73 -5.17 5.64 11.45
C ILE A 73 -4.49 6.75 12.24
N GLU A 74 -4.57 6.72 13.57
CA GLU A 74 -3.90 7.71 14.44
C GLU A 74 -2.39 7.75 14.17
N ALA A 75 -1.75 6.58 14.11
CA ALA A 75 -0.31 6.47 13.84
C ALA A 75 0.06 6.96 12.42
N ALA A 76 -0.79 6.68 11.43
CA ALA A 76 -0.61 7.14 10.05
C ALA A 76 -0.73 8.67 9.95
N LEU A 77 -1.71 9.28 10.63
CA LEU A 77 -1.86 10.72 10.72
C LEU A 77 -0.67 11.37 11.43
N ALA A 78 -0.15 10.72 12.48
CA ALA A 78 1.00 11.19 13.24
C ALA A 78 2.33 11.15 12.46
N GLU A 79 2.41 10.49 11.30
CA GLU A 79 3.55 10.64 10.40
C GLU A 79 3.78 12.11 10.01
N GLY A 80 2.71 12.92 9.95
CA GLY A 80 2.70 14.32 9.53
C GLY A 80 2.97 15.37 10.60
N GLY A 81 3.29 15.00 11.84
CA GLY A 81 3.39 15.94 12.97
C GLY A 81 4.60 16.90 12.97
N GLY A 82 5.46 16.89 11.96
CA GLY A 82 6.61 17.79 11.86
C GLY A 82 7.01 18.00 10.40
N ARG A 83 7.38 19.25 10.09
CA ARG A 83 7.93 19.84 8.85
C ARG A 83 8.38 18.84 7.77
N ALA A 84 8.24 19.24 6.50
CA ALA A 84 8.54 18.49 5.27
C ALA A 84 9.98 17.93 5.08
N GLY A 85 10.76 17.73 6.13
CA GLY A 85 11.92 16.82 6.17
C GLY A 85 11.86 15.98 7.45
N GLY A 86 11.84 14.64 7.30
CA GLY A 86 11.74 13.70 8.42
C GLY A 86 11.23 12.32 8.01
N LYS A 87 10.89 11.48 9.00
CA LYS A 87 10.40 10.09 8.86
C LYS A 87 9.30 9.91 7.79
N ARG A 88 8.41 10.90 7.61
CA ARG A 88 7.36 10.88 6.58
C ARG A 88 7.91 10.87 5.16
N ALA A 89 8.91 11.70 4.87
CA ALA A 89 9.51 11.76 3.54
C ALA A 89 10.26 10.47 3.21
N GLU A 90 10.96 9.90 4.20
CA GLU A 90 11.64 8.61 4.07
C GLU A 90 10.64 7.47 3.80
N LEU A 91 9.57 7.38 4.59
CA LEU A 91 8.52 6.39 4.38
C LEU A 91 7.85 6.56 3.01
N ALA A 92 7.49 7.80 2.63
CA ALA A 92 6.91 8.08 1.33
C ALA A 92 7.82 7.61 0.18
N LYS A 93 9.14 7.87 0.26
CA LYS A 93 10.12 7.39 -0.73
C LYS A 93 10.13 5.86 -0.80
N ARG A 94 10.23 5.17 0.34
CA ARG A 94 10.24 3.70 0.40
C ARG A 94 8.95 3.09 -0.14
N ARG A 95 7.80 3.74 0.09
CA ARG A 95 6.50 3.34 -0.47
C ARG A 95 6.49 3.46 -1.99
N ILE A 96 6.96 4.58 -2.53
CA ILE A 96 7.06 4.80 -3.99
C ILE A 96 7.98 3.76 -4.63
N GLU A 97 9.13 3.46 -3.99
CA GLU A 97 10.05 2.43 -4.45
C GLU A 97 9.42 1.04 -4.46
N ALA A 98 8.68 0.67 -3.41
CA ALA A 98 7.96 -0.60 -3.34
C ALA A 98 6.90 -0.73 -4.46
N ALA A 99 6.19 0.36 -4.78
CA ALA A 99 5.25 0.39 -5.90
C ALA A 99 5.96 0.22 -7.26
N ARG A 100 7.08 0.93 -7.48
CA ARG A 100 7.89 0.80 -8.71
C ARG A 100 8.43 -0.61 -8.91
N ALA A 101 8.89 -1.26 -7.84
CA ALA A 101 9.35 -2.64 -7.88
C ALA A 101 8.24 -3.65 -8.25
N ASN A 102 6.98 -3.26 -8.11
CA ASN A 102 5.80 -4.06 -8.43
C ASN A 102 5.04 -3.56 -9.67
N SER A 103 5.69 -2.78 -10.54
CA SER A 103 5.10 -2.32 -11.79
C SER A 103 4.73 -3.49 -12.71
N TRP A 104 3.82 -3.24 -13.65
CA TRP A 104 3.46 -4.23 -14.66
C TRP A 104 4.66 -4.65 -15.50
N ASP A 105 5.50 -3.70 -15.91
CA ASP A 105 6.73 -3.99 -16.66
C ASP A 105 7.62 -4.98 -15.91
N LYS A 106 7.84 -4.76 -14.59
CA LYS A 106 8.67 -5.65 -13.77
C LYS A 106 8.06 -7.04 -13.61
N LYS A 107 6.74 -7.13 -13.48
CA LYS A 107 6.02 -8.41 -13.40
C LYS A 107 6.10 -9.18 -14.71
N VAL A 108 5.91 -8.51 -15.85
CA VAL A 108 6.03 -9.12 -17.18
C VAL A 108 7.47 -9.60 -17.41
N GLU A 109 8.47 -8.78 -17.09
CA GLU A 109 9.89 -9.14 -17.18
C GLU A 109 10.23 -10.39 -16.34
N ALA A 110 9.69 -10.47 -15.10
CA ALA A 110 9.86 -11.64 -14.24
C ALA A 110 9.17 -12.89 -14.80
N PHE A 111 7.98 -12.73 -15.38
CA PHE A 111 7.22 -13.82 -15.98
C PHE A 111 7.94 -14.40 -17.21
N LEU A 112 8.41 -13.54 -18.12
CA LEU A 112 9.15 -13.97 -19.32
C LEU A 112 10.43 -14.74 -18.96
N ARG A 113 11.22 -14.23 -18.01
CA ARG A 113 12.40 -14.97 -17.50
C ARG A 113 12.08 -16.33 -16.91
N ALA A 114 10.91 -16.49 -16.30
CA ALA A 114 10.50 -17.77 -15.75
C ALA A 114 10.17 -18.77 -16.88
N LEU A 115 9.53 -18.30 -17.97
CA LEU A 115 9.26 -19.12 -19.14
C LEU A 115 10.54 -19.58 -19.84
N GLU A 116 11.52 -18.69 -20.00
CA GLU A 116 12.82 -19.00 -20.60
C GLU A 116 13.60 -20.09 -19.85
N ARG A 117 13.36 -20.26 -18.54
CA ARG A 117 14.01 -21.31 -17.72
C ARG A 117 13.34 -22.68 -17.81
N LEU A 118 12.13 -22.72 -18.36
CA LEU A 118 11.33 -23.95 -18.50
C LEU A 118 11.47 -24.57 -19.89
N GLY A 119 11.94 -23.82 -20.88
CA GLY A 119 12.32 -24.30 -22.22
C GLY A 119 13.80 -24.63 -22.29
#